data_AF-A0A2A2WL24-F1
#
_entry.id   AF-A0A2A2WL24-F1
#
_cell.length_a   1.000
_cell.length_b   1.000
_cell.length_c   1.000
_cell.angle_alpha   90.00
_cell.angle_beta   90.00
_cell.angle_gamma   90.00
#
_symmetry.space_group_name_H-M   'P 1'
#
loop_
_entity.id
_entity.type
_entity.pdbx_description
1 polymer ?
#
loop_
_entity_poly.entity_id
_entity_poly.type
_entity_poly.pdbx_seq_one_letter_code
_entity_poly.pdbx_strand_id
1 'polypeptide(L)'
;MTSQRALIIGASHAGAQLAASLRQDGWSGEIVLIGEEPTVPYQRPPLSKAYLAGKTTLDEITIRSSDFYSKQRIQLLNAHVEAIDRSAGHIVMSTGDTLTYDKLALCTGARPRQLRVPGADLPGVHYLRTAADVEKIRTSATPGRRVVIVGGGYIG
;
A
#
# COMPACT_ATOMS: atom_id res chain seq x y z
N MET A 1 15.91 3.78 -29.30
CA MET A 1 14.81 4.45 -28.56
C MET A 1 15.08 4.21 -27.09
N THR A 2 15.30 5.26 -26.29
CA THR A 2 15.44 5.13 -24.84
C THR A 2 14.11 4.67 -24.26
N SER A 3 14.10 3.56 -23.54
CA SER A 3 12.90 3.02 -22.87
C SER A 3 12.40 4.06 -21.87
N GLN A 4 11.18 4.56 -22.04
CA GLN A 4 10.57 5.49 -21.09
C GLN A 4 10.15 4.74 -19.82
N ARG A 5 10.31 5.35 -18.64
CA ARG A 5 9.94 4.77 -17.36
C ARG A 5 8.94 5.63 -16.60
N ALA A 6 7.81 5.02 -16.26
CA ALA A 6 6.83 5.58 -15.33
C ALA A 6 7.02 4.98 -13.93
N LEU A 7 7.28 5.83 -12.94
CA LEU A 7 7.28 5.45 -11.53
C LEU A 7 5.96 5.85 -10.88
N ILE A 8 5.36 4.92 -10.14
CA ILE A 8 4.13 5.14 -9.40
C ILE A 8 4.41 4.85 -7.92
N ILE A 9 4.41 5.89 -7.09
CA ILE A 9 4.63 5.76 -5.64
C ILE A 9 3.28 5.53 -4.95
N GLY A 10 3.05 4.32 -4.46
CA GLY A 10 1.84 3.94 -3.73
C GLY A 10 1.12 2.75 -4.35
N ALA A 11 1.41 1.54 -3.85
CA ALA A 11 0.85 0.27 -4.33
C ALA A 11 -0.53 -0.07 -3.71
N SER A 12 -1.50 0.84 -3.83
CA SER A 12 -2.93 0.57 -3.51
C SER A 12 -3.84 0.98 -4.67
N HIS A 13 -5.12 1.27 -4.43
CA HIS A 13 -6.14 1.45 -5.47
C HIS A 13 -5.73 2.42 -6.56
N ALA A 14 -5.27 3.62 -6.19
CA ALA A 14 -4.86 4.63 -7.16
C ALA A 14 -3.69 4.14 -8.03
N GLY A 15 -2.63 3.61 -7.41
CA GLY A 15 -1.45 3.17 -8.16
C GLY A 15 -1.69 1.91 -8.99
N ALA A 16 -2.41 0.92 -8.46
CA ALA A 16 -2.76 -0.30 -9.19
C ALA A 16 -3.68 0.00 -10.38
N GLN A 17 -4.67 0.89 -10.21
CA GLN A 17 -5.52 1.31 -11.30
C GLN A 17 -4.74 2.11 -12.34
N LEU A 18 -3.89 3.05 -11.93
CA LEU A 18 -3.05 3.83 -12.85
C LEU A 18 -2.12 2.94 -13.66
N ALA A 19 -1.43 1.98 -13.02
CA ALA A 19 -0.54 1.05 -13.71
C ALA A 19 -1.29 0.20 -14.76
N ALA A 20 -2.49 -0.26 -14.43
CA ALA A 20 -3.35 -0.98 -15.35
C ALA A 20 -3.82 -0.09 -16.51
N SER A 21 -4.28 1.13 -16.23
CA SER A 21 -4.74 2.09 -17.23
C SER A 21 -3.63 2.51 -18.18
N LEU A 22 -2.40 2.75 -17.69
CA LEU A 22 -1.25 3.03 -18.55
C LEU A 22 -1.05 1.94 -19.61
N ARG A 23 -1.16 0.66 -19.22
CA ARG A 23 -1.05 -0.46 -20.16
C ARG A 23 -2.23 -0.52 -21.12
N GLN A 24 -3.45 -0.34 -20.62
CA GLN A 24 -4.66 -0.30 -21.43
C GLN A 24 -4.62 0.81 -22.49
N ASP A 25 -4.05 1.96 -22.15
CA ASP A 25 -3.98 3.15 -23.00
C ASP A 25 -2.71 3.20 -23.87
N GLY A 26 -1.93 2.12 -23.91
CA GLY A 26 -0.83 1.94 -24.87
C GLY A 26 0.55 2.40 -24.40
N TRP A 27 0.75 2.69 -23.10
CA TRP A 27 2.10 2.93 -22.56
C TRP A 27 2.96 1.68 -22.76
N SER A 28 4.01 1.78 -23.57
CA SER A 28 4.91 0.68 -23.92
C SER A 28 6.18 0.64 -23.06
N GLY A 29 6.48 1.73 -22.34
CA GLY A 29 7.65 1.88 -21.48
C GLY A 29 7.59 1.04 -20.20
N GLU A 30 8.66 1.10 -19.41
CA GLU A 30 8.70 0.50 -18.09
C GLU A 30 7.68 1.14 -17.15
N ILE A 31 7.07 0.31 -16.30
CA ILE A 31 6.21 0.75 -15.19
C ILE A 31 6.74 0.09 -13.93
N VAL A 32 7.07 0.90 -12.94
CA VAL A 32 7.43 0.43 -11.60
C VAL A 32 6.40 0.97 -10.62
N LEU A 33 5.66 0.05 -9.99
CA LEU A 33 4.71 0.34 -8.94
C LEU A 33 5.37 0.07 -7.59
N ILE A 34 5.61 1.13 -6.83
CA ILE A 34 6.39 1.12 -5.60
C ILE A 34 5.43 1.15 -4.41
N GLY A 35 5.64 0.27 -3.42
CA GLY A 35 4.86 0.26 -2.20
C GLY A 35 5.64 -0.25 -1.00
N GLU A 36 5.23 0.16 0.19
CA GLU A 36 5.92 -0.20 1.44
C GLU A 36 5.50 -1.57 1.99
N GLU A 37 4.41 -2.15 1.47
CA GLU A 37 3.94 -3.48 1.88
C GLU A 37 4.51 -4.57 0.96
N PRO A 38 4.94 -5.72 1.51
CA PRO A 38 5.58 -6.80 0.73
C PRO A 38 4.57 -7.65 -0.07
N THR A 39 3.33 -7.18 -0.20
CA THR A 39 2.22 -7.92 -0.80
C THR A 39 1.79 -7.27 -2.11
N VAL A 40 1.16 -8.05 -3.00
CA VAL A 40 0.48 -7.46 -4.17
C VAL A 40 -0.61 -6.48 -3.73
N PRO A 41 -0.93 -5.44 -4.52
CA PRO A 41 -1.96 -4.46 -4.15
C PRO A 41 -3.32 -5.12 -3.88
N TYR A 42 -3.93 -4.77 -2.75
CA TYR A 42 -5.18 -5.34 -2.28
C TYR A 42 -6.20 -4.29 -1.81
N GLN A 43 -7.45 -4.73 -1.69
CA GLN A 43 -8.59 -3.92 -1.30
C GLN A 43 -8.54 -3.59 0.19
N ARG A 44 -8.80 -2.32 0.53
CA ARG A 44 -8.81 -1.81 1.91
C ARG A 44 -10.17 -1.96 2.59
N PRO A 45 -11.32 -1.81 1.90
CA PRO A 45 -12.63 -1.95 2.54
C PRO A 45 -12.89 -3.29 3.27
N PRO A 46 -12.37 -4.45 2.80
CA PRO A 46 -12.52 -5.71 3.52
C PRO A 46 -11.76 -5.79 4.84
N LEU A 47 -10.73 -4.96 5.06
CA LEU A 47 -9.87 -5.01 6.26
C LEU A 47 -10.62 -4.73 7.57
N SER A 48 -11.72 -3.98 7.53
CA SER A 48 -12.58 -3.75 8.70
C SER A 48 -13.83 -4.63 8.71
N LYS A 49 -13.91 -5.64 7.83
CA LYS A 49 -15.15 -6.41 7.56
C LYS A 49 -14.90 -7.91 7.48
N ALA A 50 -14.76 -8.45 6.27
CA ALA A 50 -14.69 -9.90 6.00
C ALA A 50 -13.29 -10.46 6.25
N TYR A 51 -12.24 -9.75 5.81
CA TYR A 51 -10.92 -9.86 6.44
C TYR A 51 -11.08 -9.29 7.87
N LEU A 52 -10.17 -9.27 8.81
CA LEU A 52 -10.52 -9.08 10.25
C LEU A 52 -11.48 -10.16 10.82
N ALA A 53 -12.73 -10.31 10.36
CA ALA A 53 -13.64 -11.39 10.76
C ALA A 53 -13.20 -12.80 10.33
N GLY A 54 -12.20 -12.93 9.44
CA GLY A 54 -11.65 -14.24 9.06
C GLY A 54 -12.48 -14.97 8.00
N LYS A 55 -13.36 -14.26 7.31
CA LYS A 55 -14.27 -14.80 6.28
C LYS A 55 -13.70 -14.76 4.87
N THR A 56 -12.54 -14.14 4.68
CA THR A 56 -11.82 -14.09 3.40
C THR A 56 -10.32 -14.02 3.68
N THR A 57 -9.51 -14.38 2.70
CA THR A 57 -8.05 -14.33 2.72
C THR A 57 -7.51 -13.06 2.06
N LEU A 58 -6.21 -12.80 2.19
CA LEU A 58 -5.59 -11.64 1.57
C LEU A 58 -5.57 -11.77 0.03
N ASP A 59 -5.37 -12.99 -0.47
CA ASP A 59 -5.32 -13.30 -1.91
C ASP A 59 -6.68 -13.06 -2.60
N GLU A 60 -7.78 -13.38 -1.91
CA GLU A 60 -9.15 -13.17 -2.39
C GLU A 60 -9.54 -11.69 -2.50
N ILE A 61 -8.86 -10.79 -1.77
CA ILE A 61 -9.13 -9.36 -1.78
C ILE A 61 -8.08 -8.55 -2.56
N THR A 62 -7.27 -9.21 -3.39
CA THR A 62 -6.31 -8.51 -4.27
C THR A 62 -7.03 -7.61 -5.28
N ILE A 63 -6.44 -6.48 -5.67
CA ILE A 63 -7.02 -5.56 -6.68
C ILE A 63 -6.88 -6.17 -8.08
N ARG A 64 -5.78 -6.89 -8.31
CA ARG A 64 -5.47 -7.70 -9.48
C ARG A 64 -4.67 -8.91 -9.00
N SER A 65 -4.77 -10.03 -9.71
CA SER A 65 -3.95 -11.20 -9.43
C SER A 65 -2.45 -10.89 -9.58
N SER A 66 -1.59 -11.66 -8.90
CA SER A 66 -0.13 -11.52 -9.04
C SER A 66 0.32 -11.66 -10.51
N ASP A 67 -0.25 -12.62 -11.23
CA ASP A 67 0.03 -12.89 -12.64
C ASP A 67 -0.41 -11.76 -13.60
N PHE A 68 -1.35 -10.90 -13.20
CA PHE A 68 -1.66 -9.71 -13.99
C PHE A 68 -0.42 -8.81 -14.12
N TYR A 69 0.31 -8.57 -13.04
CA TYR A 69 1.45 -7.64 -13.04
C TYR A 69 2.60 -8.17 -13.90
N SER A 70 2.89 -9.47 -13.83
CA SER A 70 3.90 -10.10 -14.69
C SER A 70 3.50 -10.07 -16.16
N LYS A 71 2.28 -10.48 -16.51
CA LYS A 71 1.76 -10.45 -17.89
C LYS A 71 1.74 -9.04 -18.49
N GLN A 72 1.41 -8.06 -17.66
CA GLN A 72 1.39 -6.65 -18.06
C GLN A 72 2.76 -5.98 -17.97
N ARG A 73 3.85 -6.70 -17.63
CA ARG A 73 5.19 -6.12 -17.47
C ARG A 73 5.19 -4.90 -16.53
N ILE A 74 4.51 -5.01 -15.40
CA ILE A 74 4.50 -4.02 -14.33
C ILE A 74 5.38 -4.56 -13.21
N GLN A 75 6.48 -3.88 -12.93
CA GLN A 75 7.36 -4.26 -11.83
C GLN A 75 6.75 -3.80 -10.51
N LEU A 76 6.57 -4.72 -9.57
CA LEU A 76 6.26 -4.40 -8.18
C LEU A 76 7.59 -4.24 -7.42
N LEU A 77 7.76 -3.11 -6.74
CA LEU A 77 8.93 -2.85 -5.91
C LEU A 77 8.50 -2.58 -4.48
N ASN A 78 8.98 -3.41 -3.54
CA ASN A 78 8.77 -3.16 -2.12
C ASN A 78 9.86 -2.21 -1.60
N ALA A 79 9.52 -0.93 -1.46
CA ALA A 79 10.45 0.10 -1.00
C ALA A 79 9.70 1.30 -0.39
N HIS A 80 10.37 2.01 0.51
CA HIS A 80 9.95 3.32 0.98
C HIS A 80 10.68 4.41 0.19
N VAL A 81 9.92 5.34 -0.40
CA VAL A 81 10.48 6.50 -1.10
C VAL A 81 10.53 7.66 -0.12
N GLU A 82 11.73 8.14 0.17
CA GLU A 82 11.98 9.17 1.18
C GLU A 82 12.05 10.57 0.58
N ALA A 83 12.58 10.69 -0.65
CA ALA A 83 12.69 11.96 -1.34
C ALA A 83 12.52 11.85 -2.86
N ILE A 84 12.28 13.00 -3.48
CA ILE A 84 12.23 13.16 -4.94
C ILE A 84 13.21 14.26 -5.30
N ASP A 85 14.30 13.91 -6.01
CA ASP A 85 15.19 14.88 -6.63
C ASP A 85 14.68 15.21 -8.03
N ARG A 86 13.99 16.34 -8.13
CA ARG A 86 13.41 16.81 -9.40
C ARG A 86 14.47 17.32 -10.38
N SER A 87 15.57 17.87 -9.88
CA SER A 87 16.67 18.36 -10.72
C SER A 87 17.43 17.22 -11.38
N ALA A 88 17.65 16.13 -10.64
CA ALA A 88 18.34 14.94 -11.14
C ALA A 88 17.39 13.89 -11.73
N GLY A 89 16.07 14.10 -11.70
CA GLY A 89 15.08 13.23 -12.33
C GLY A 89 14.96 11.84 -11.70
N HIS A 90 15.16 11.72 -10.38
CA HIS A 90 15.08 10.44 -9.68
C HIS A 90 14.38 10.55 -8.32
N ILE A 91 14.00 9.39 -7.78
CA ILE A 91 13.56 9.23 -6.40
C ILE A 91 14.68 8.64 -5.56
N VAL A 92 14.68 8.95 -4.27
CA VAL A 92 15.60 8.39 -3.28
C VAL A 92 14.81 7.48 -2.36
N MET A 93 15.23 6.22 -2.28
CA MET A 93 14.67 5.24 -1.35
C MET A 93 15.33 5.37 0.02
N SER A 94 14.67 4.88 1.07
CA SER A 94 15.21 4.91 2.44
C SER A 94 16.52 4.14 2.63
N THR A 95 16.86 3.25 1.68
CA THR A 95 18.14 2.54 1.64
C THR A 95 19.29 3.41 1.12
N GLY A 96 18.99 4.60 0.59
CA GLY A 96 19.92 5.45 -0.16
C GLY A 96 19.96 5.15 -1.66
N ASP A 97 19.35 4.05 -2.11
CA ASP A 97 19.26 3.71 -3.53
C ASP A 97 18.40 4.72 -4.29
N THR A 98 18.73 4.94 -5.56
CA THR A 98 18.02 5.89 -6.41
C THR A 98 17.38 5.22 -7.63
N LEU A 99 16.23 5.73 -8.07
CA LEU A 99 15.57 5.27 -9.30
C LEU A 99 15.13 6.45 -10.17
N THR A 100 15.65 6.52 -11.39
CA THR A 100 15.31 7.56 -12.37
C THR A 100 13.92 7.36 -12.96
N TYR A 101 13.28 8.45 -13.42
CA TYR A 101 11.97 8.41 -14.06
C TYR A 101 11.83 9.43 -15.19
N ASP A 102 11.00 9.10 -16.18
CA ASP A 102 10.51 10.06 -17.17
C ASP A 102 9.16 10.64 -16.75
N LYS A 103 8.35 9.83 -16.05
CA LYS A 103 7.06 10.21 -15.48
C LYS A 103 6.97 9.70 -14.06
N LEU A 104 6.46 10.55 -13.16
CA LEU A 104 6.27 10.22 -11.76
C LEU A 104 4.82 10.48 -11.35
N ALA A 105 4.19 9.51 -10.70
CA ALA A 105 2.86 9.63 -10.11
C ALA A 105 2.91 9.40 -8.60
N LEU A 106 2.24 10.27 -7.84
CA LEU A 106 2.10 10.17 -6.39
C LEU A 106 0.71 9.59 -6.06
N CYS A 107 0.69 8.33 -5.67
CA CYS A 107 -0.48 7.55 -5.29
C CYS A 107 -0.41 7.10 -3.82
N THR A 108 0.28 7.87 -2.97
CA THR A 108 0.67 7.52 -1.59
C THR A 108 -0.52 7.36 -0.63
N GLY A 109 -1.68 7.92 -0.96
CA GLY A 109 -2.85 7.90 -0.11
C GLY A 109 -2.61 8.61 1.22
N ALA A 110 -3.10 8.03 2.31
CA ALA A 110 -3.00 8.59 3.66
C ALA A 110 -2.65 7.52 4.71
N ARG A 111 -2.17 8.01 5.85
CA ARG A 111 -1.83 7.23 7.05
C ARG A 111 -2.76 7.59 8.23
N PRO A 112 -3.01 6.67 9.18
CA PRO A 112 -3.77 6.99 10.39
C PRO A 112 -3.12 8.12 11.18
N ARG A 113 -3.94 9.05 11.68
CA ARG A 113 -3.48 10.07 12.63
C ARG A 113 -3.18 9.39 13.96
N GLN A 114 -1.92 9.48 14.39
CA GLN A 114 -1.50 8.93 15.67
C GLN A 114 -2.15 9.70 16.83
N LEU A 115 -2.67 8.96 17.80
CA LEU A 115 -3.20 9.47 19.06
C LEU A 115 -2.05 10.08 19.87
N ARG A 116 -2.26 11.29 20.41
CA ARG A 116 -1.26 12.04 21.18
C ARG A 116 -1.70 12.16 22.63
N VAL A 117 -1.69 11.04 23.34
CA VAL A 117 -2.01 10.97 24.78
C VAL A 117 -1.01 10.05 25.47
N PRO A 118 -0.80 10.19 26.79
CA PRO A 118 0.01 9.25 27.55
C PRO A 118 -0.47 7.81 27.35
N GLY A 119 0.45 6.90 27.02
CA GLY A 119 0.18 5.49 26.79
C GLY A 119 -0.35 5.13 25.40
N ALA A 120 -0.36 6.06 24.43
CA ALA A 120 -0.75 5.77 23.04
C ALA A 120 0.18 4.77 22.32
N ASP A 121 1.35 4.50 22.89
CA ASP A 121 2.38 3.57 22.43
C ASP A 121 2.39 2.24 23.21
N LEU A 122 1.47 2.06 24.17
CA LEU A 122 1.38 0.83 24.95
C LEU A 122 1.04 -0.39 24.07
N PRO A 123 1.54 -1.58 24.42
CA PRO A 123 1.08 -2.82 23.81
C PRO A 123 -0.44 -2.96 23.90
N GLY A 124 -1.09 -3.29 22.78
CA GLY A 124 -2.56 -3.41 22.71
C GLY A 124 -3.27 -2.18 22.14
N VAL A 125 -2.55 -1.08 21.90
CA VAL A 125 -3.06 0.03 21.06
C VAL A 125 -2.82 -0.32 19.60
N HIS A 126 -3.91 -0.40 18.82
CA HIS A 126 -3.87 -0.75 17.41
C HIS A 126 -4.50 0.35 16.55
N TYR A 127 -3.95 0.53 15.35
CA TYR A 127 -4.60 1.26 14.26
C TYR A 127 -5.03 0.26 13.19
N LEU A 128 -5.91 0.66 12.28
CA LEU A 128 -6.36 -0.20 11.19
C LEU A 128 -6.15 0.48 9.83
N ARG A 129 -5.12 0.07 9.09
CA ARG A 129 -4.87 0.54 7.71
C ARG A 129 -4.36 -0.56 6.78
N THR A 130 -3.54 -1.46 7.30
CA THR A 130 -2.85 -2.53 6.55
C THR A 130 -3.34 -3.91 6.96
N ALA A 131 -3.03 -4.94 6.16
CA ALA A 131 -3.28 -6.33 6.53
C ALA A 131 -2.47 -6.72 7.77
N ALA A 132 -1.23 -6.21 7.91
CA ALA A 132 -0.41 -6.42 9.10
C ALA A 132 -1.06 -5.85 10.37
N ASP A 133 -1.75 -4.71 10.27
CA ASP A 133 -2.53 -4.16 11.37
C ASP A 133 -3.68 -5.09 11.79
N VAL A 134 -4.40 -5.66 10.81
CA VAL A 134 -5.49 -6.61 11.06
C VAL A 134 -4.98 -7.83 11.82
N GLU A 135 -3.82 -8.38 11.44
CA GLU A 135 -3.24 -9.53 12.13
C GLU A 135 -2.89 -9.20 13.59
N LYS A 136 -2.31 -8.02 13.87
CA LYS A 136 -2.05 -7.57 15.24
C LYS A 136 -3.32 -7.43 16.07
N ILE A 137 -4.39 -6.90 15.46
CA ILE A 137 -5.71 -6.80 16.10
C ILE A 137 -6.26 -8.20 16.39
N ARG A 138 -6.23 -9.14 15.44
CA ARG A 138 -6.71 -10.51 15.62
C ARG A 138 -5.99 -11.24 16.76
N THR A 139 -4.67 -11.07 16.87
CA THR A 139 -3.89 -11.66 17.97
C THR A 139 -4.34 -11.13 19.34
N SER A 140 -4.79 -9.87 19.41
CA SER A 140 -5.18 -9.22 20.67
C SER A 140 -6.66 -9.36 21.01
N ALA A 141 -7.54 -9.39 19.99
CA ALA A 141 -8.99 -9.40 20.12
C ALA A 141 -9.54 -10.83 20.21
N THR A 142 -9.13 -11.55 21.26
CA THR A 142 -9.58 -12.92 21.53
C THR A 142 -10.77 -12.96 22.51
N PRO A 143 -11.54 -14.06 22.54
CA PRO A 143 -12.66 -14.20 23.49
C PRO A 143 -12.24 -13.94 24.95
N GLY A 144 -13.08 -13.22 25.69
CA GLY A 144 -12.83 -12.84 27.08
C GLY A 144 -12.02 -11.54 27.28
N ARG A 145 -11.55 -10.91 26.20
CA ARG A 145 -10.88 -9.59 26.25
C ARG A 145 -11.91 -8.45 26.19
N ARG A 146 -11.48 -7.27 26.64
CA ARG A 146 -12.24 -6.01 26.53
C ARG A 146 -11.56 -5.11 25.51
N VAL A 147 -12.36 -4.48 24.65
CA VAL A 147 -11.89 -3.59 23.58
C VAL A 147 -12.55 -2.24 23.74
N VAL A 148 -11.81 -1.17 23.45
CA VAL A 148 -12.33 0.20 23.34
C VAL A 148 -12.00 0.70 21.94
N ILE A 149 -12.99 1.23 21.24
CA ILE A 149 -12.82 1.86 19.93
C ILE A 149 -12.72 3.38 20.11
N VAL A 150 -11.64 3.96 19.62
CA VAL A 150 -11.41 5.41 19.69
C VAL A 150 -11.67 6.04 18.32
N GLY A 151 -12.89 6.54 18.14
CA GLY A 151 -13.35 7.24 16.94
C GLY A 151 -14.56 6.58 16.28
N GLY A 152 -15.72 7.24 16.29
CA GLY A 152 -16.98 6.73 15.72
C GLY A 152 -17.21 7.09 14.25
N GLY A 153 -16.16 7.03 13.43
CA GLY A 153 -16.29 7.12 11.97
C GLY A 153 -16.60 5.74 11.38
N TYR A 154 -16.93 5.64 10.08
CA TYR A 154 -17.37 4.37 9.46
C TYR A 154 -16.49 3.11 9.67
N ILE A 155 -15.21 3.26 10.01
CA ILE A 155 -14.30 2.14 10.30
C ILE A 155 -14.41 1.66 11.75
N GLY A 156 -14.67 2.57 12.70
CA GLY A 156 -14.74 2.29 14.13
C GLY A 156 -16.17 2.04 14.58
#